data_AF-A0A7U9XKR7-F1
#
_entry.id   AF-A0A7U9XKR7-F1
#
_cell.length_a   1.000
_cell.length_b   1.000
_cell.length_c   1.000
_cell.angle_alpha   90.00
_cell.angle_beta   90.00
_cell.angle_gamma   90.00
#
_symmetry.space_group_name_H-M   'P 1'
#
loop_
_entity.id
_entity.type
_entity.pdbx_description
1 polymer ?
#
loop_
_entity_poly.entity_id
_entity_poly.type
_entity_poly.pdbx_seq_one_letter_code
_entity_poly.pdbx_strand_id
1 'polypeptide(L)' 'MKREEYISDDAVVKRANAAVKIELEKKKALDIPIVVYDRQTQTIYHESSDGTRAEIGTRMRKGRYSERIV' A
#
# COMPACT_ATOMS: atom_id res chain seq x y z
N MET A 1 5.54 -33.33 18.58
CA MET A 1 4.95 -32.01 18.26
C MET A 1 4.02 -32.21 17.08
N LYS A 2 2.70 -32.13 17.26
CA LYS A 2 1.75 -32.22 16.14
C LYS A 2 2.01 -31.01 15.25
N ARG A 3 2.35 -31.25 13.98
CA ARG A 3 2.38 -30.17 12.98
C ARG A 3 0.95 -29.67 12.90
N GLU A 4 0.67 -28.53 13.51
CA GLU A 4 -0.55 -27.77 13.24
C GLU A 4 -0.66 -27.64 11.71
N GLU A 5 -1.85 -27.87 11.17
CA GLU A 5 -2.11 -27.69 9.74
C GLU A 5 -1.81 -26.23 9.38
N TYR A 6 -0.61 -25.99 8.85
CA TYR A 6 -0.21 -24.69 8.37
C TYR A 6 -1.20 -24.26 7.27
N ILE A 7 -1.71 -23.03 7.39
CA ILE A 7 -2.44 -22.38 6.32
C ILE A 7 -1.53 -22.37 5.08
N SER A 8 -2.05 -22.75 3.92
CA SER A 8 -1.31 -22.70 2.68
C SER A 8 -0.93 -21.27 2.30
N ASP A 9 0.20 -21.08 1.63
CA ASP A 9 0.65 -19.77 1.15
C ASP A 9 -0.45 -19.03 0.35
N ASP A 10 -1.18 -19.76 -0.50
CA ASP A 10 -2.32 -19.22 -1.25
C ASP A 10 -3.43 -18.68 -0.33
N ALA A 11 -3.77 -19.42 0.74
CA ALA A 11 -4.76 -18.98 1.71
C ALA A 11 -4.26 -17.78 2.53
N VAL A 12 -2.96 -17.71 2.85
CA VAL A 12 -2.35 -16.51 3.48
C VAL A 12 -2.49 -15.30 2.57
N VAL A 13 -2.10 -15.42 1.30
CA VAL A 13 -2.15 -14.32 0.32
C VAL A 13 -3.59 -13.83 0.11
N LYS A 14 -4.55 -14.76 -0.04
CA LYS A 14 -5.98 -14.42 -0.19
C LYS A 14 -6.50 -13.64 1.01
N ARG A 15 -6.19 -14.09 2.23
CA ARG A 15 -6.63 -13.43 3.47
C ARG A 15 -6.00 -12.06 3.63
N ALA A 16 -4.70 -11.92 3.35
CA ALA A 16 -4.00 -10.65 3.41
C ALA A 16 -4.60 -9.63 2.42
N ASN A 17 -4.83 -10.04 1.17
CA ASN A 17 -5.45 -9.17 0.16
C ASN A 17 -6.87 -8.77 0.55
N ALA A 18 -7.66 -9.70 1.10
CA ALA A 18 -9.01 -9.39 1.58
C ALA A 18 -8.99 -8.37 2.73
N ALA A 19 -8.08 -8.52 3.69
CA ALA A 19 -7.94 -7.59 4.81
C ALA A 19 -7.56 -6.17 4.33
N VAL A 20 -6.62 -6.06 3.39
CA VAL A 20 -6.24 -4.76 2.79
C VAL A 20 -7.43 -4.14 2.06
N LYS A 21 -8.16 -4.92 1.26
CA LYS A 21 -9.34 -4.43 0.53
C LYS A 21 -10.41 -3.87 1.49
N ILE A 22 -10.72 -4.61 2.55
CA ILE A 22 -11.71 -4.18 3.56
C ILE A 22 -11.29 -2.87 4.22
N GLU A 23 -10.01 -2.73 4.59
CA GLU A 23 -9.52 -1.50 5.23
C GLU A 23 -9.60 -0.28 4.27
N LEU A 24 -9.30 -0.47 2.99
CA LEU A 24 -9.44 0.59 1.98
C LEU A 24 -10.91 0.98 1.78
N GLU A 25 -11.82 0.00 1.69
CA GLU A 25 -13.26 0.26 1.58
C GLU A 25 -13.81 0.97 2.82
N LYS A 26 -13.35 0.59 4.01
CA LYS A 26 -13.70 1.25 5.28
C LYS A 26 -13.24 2.71 5.28
N LYS A 27 -12.00 3.00 4.88
CA LYS A 27 -11.50 4.38 4.79
C LYS A 27 -12.32 5.21 3.81
N LYS A 28 -12.65 4.64 2.64
CA LYS A 28 -13.51 5.29 1.66
C LYS A 28 -14.90 5.61 2.22
N ALA A 29 -15.52 4.66 2.95
CA ALA A 29 -16.82 4.86 3.58
C ALA A 29 -16.80 5.92 4.69
N LEU A 30 -15.64 6.16 5.32
CA LEU A 30 -15.43 7.16 6.36
C LEU A 30 -14.90 8.50 5.82
N ASP A 31 -14.83 8.66 4.50
CA ASP A 31 -14.25 9.84 3.84
C ASP A 31 -12.80 10.15 4.27
N ILE A 32 -12.04 9.10 4.57
CA ILE A 32 -10.63 9.20 4.93
C ILE A 32 -9.81 8.99 3.65
N PRO A 33 -8.96 9.96 3.25
CA PRO A 33 -8.13 9.81 2.06
C PRO A 33 -7.12 8.67 2.24
N ILE A 34 -6.84 7.98 1.13
CA ILE A 34 -5.85 6.90 1.06
C ILE A 34 -4.63 7.34 0.27
N VAL A 35 -3.49 6.73 0.57
CA VAL A 35 -2.25 6.97 -0.19
C VAL A 35 -2.17 5.95 -1.32
N VAL A 36 -2.03 6.44 -2.55
CA VAL A 36 -1.87 5.64 -3.76
C VAL A 36 -0.51 5.91 -4.38
N TYR A 37 0.25 4.86 -4.66
CA TYR A 37 1.52 4.96 -5.36
C TYR A 37 1.35 4.51 -6.81
N ASP A 38 1.60 5.43 -7.75
CA ASP A 38 1.69 5.12 -9.17
C ASP A 38 3.12 4.70 -9.51
N ARG A 39 3.28 3.44 -9.90
CA ARG A 39 4.56 2.87 -10.26
C ARG A 39 5.11 3.39 -11.59
N GLN A 40 4.25 3.78 -12.53
CA GLN A 40 4.66 4.26 -13.86
C GLN A 40 5.32 5.63 -13.74
N THR A 41 4.62 6.56 -13.07
CA THR A 41 5.11 7.94 -12.87
C THR A 41 6.00 8.08 -11.63
N GLN A 42 6.03 7.05 -10.76
CA GLN A 42 6.69 7.08 -9.46
C GLN A 42 6.14 8.16 -8.53
N THR A 43 4.85 8.47 -8.66
CA THR A 43 4.17 9.54 -7.92
C THR A 43 3.31 8.96 -6.81
N ILE A 44 3.26 9.68 -5.68
CA ILE A 44 2.45 9.37 -4.52
C ILE A 44 1.30 10.37 -4.48
N TYR A 45 0.08 9.85 -4.44
CA TYR A 45 -1.15 10.63 -4.39
C TYR A 45 -1.88 10.40 -3.07
N HIS A 46 -2.55 11.44 -2.58
CA HIS A 46 -3.74 11.27 -1.77
C HIS A 46 -4.93 11.09 -2.71
N GLU A 47 -5.64 9.98 -2.57
CA GLU A 47 -6.92 9.73 -3.23
C GLU A 47 -8.05 9.90 -2.22
N SER A 48 -8.96 10.82 -2.52
CA SER A 48 -10.16 11.10 -1.74
C SER A 48 -11.25 10.04 -2.02
N SER A 49 -12.30 10.02 -1.21
CA SER A 49 -13.39 9.05 -1.36
C SER A 49 -14.16 9.20 -2.69
N ASP A 50 -14.20 10.40 -3.25
CA ASP A 50 -14.79 10.73 -4.55
C ASP A 50 -13.91 10.35 -5.77
N GLY A 51 -12.70 9.84 -5.52
CA GLY A 51 -11.74 9.45 -6.54
C GLY A 51 -10.86 10.57 -7.06
N THR A 52 -10.99 11.80 -6.53
CA THR A 52 -10.04 12.88 -6.83
C THR A 52 -8.66 12.56 -6.25
N ARG A 53 -7.60 12.95 -6.99
CA ARG A 53 -6.21 12.70 -6.61
C ARG A 53 -5.45 14.00 -6.48
N ALA A 54 -4.82 14.20 -5.33
CA ALA A 54 -3.86 15.25 -5.09
C ALA A 54 -2.45 14.64 -4.99
N GLU A 55 -1.51 15.13 -5.81
CA GLU A 55 -0.11 14.73 -5.68
C GLU A 55 0.44 15.22 -4.33
N ILE A 56 1.00 14.30 -3.55
CA ILE A 56 1.62 14.62 -2.24
C ILE A 56 3.13 14.38 -2.24
N GLY A 57 3.67 13.82 -3.32
CA GLY A 57 5.10 13.73 -3.54
C GLY A 57 5.45 12.77 -4.66
N THR A 58 6.71 12.83 -5.07
CA THR A 58 7.30 11.84 -5.98
C THR A 58 8.23 10.93 -5.18
N ARG A 59 8.52 9.74 -5.72
CA ARG A 59 9.48 8.81 -5.14
C ARG A 59 10.76 9.58 -4.81
N MET A 60 11.09 9.69 -3.53
CA MET A 60 12.39 10.21 -3.12
C MET A 60 13.47 9.31 -3.73
N ARG A 61 14.19 9.80 -4.74
CA ARG A 61 15.48 9.26 -5.12
C ARG A 61 16.44 9.54 -3.97
N LYS A 62 16.41 8.72 -2.94
CA LYS A 62 17.61 8.55 -2.14
C LYS A 62 18.62 7.91 -3.09
N GLY A 63 19.71 8.59 -3.39
CA GLY A 63 20.82 8.06 -4.19
C GLY A 63 21.26 6.68 -3.72
N ARG A 64 22.18 6.07 -4.46
CA ARG A 64 22.76 4.78 -4.05
C ARG A 64 23.22 4.89 -2.60
N TYR A 65 23.13 3.80 -1.84
CA TYR A 65 23.56 3.82 -0.44
C TYR A 65 25.02 4.31 -0.29
N SER A 66 25.85 4.07 -1.31
CA SER A 66 27.22 4.56 -1.47
C SER A 66 27.38 6.07 -1.65
N GLU A 67 26.32 6.77 -2.05
CA GLU A 67 26.29 8.23 -2.26
C GLU A 67 25.85 8.98 -1.00
N ARG A 68 25.59 8.26 0.11
CA ARG A 68 25.11 8.84 1.39
C ARG A 68 26.22 9.05 2.44
N ILE A 69 27.50 9.03 2.04
CA ILE A 69 28.61 9.29 2.96
C ILE A 69 28.72 10.81 3.14
N VAL A 70 28.54 11.25 4.39
CA VAL A 70 28.84 12.60 4.90
C VAL A 70 30.23 12.58 5.50
#